data_AF-A0A831M2W9-F1
#
_entry.id   AF-A0A831M2W9-F1
#
_cell.length_a   1.000
_cell.length_b   1.000
_cell.length_c   1.000
_cell.angle_alpha   90.00
_cell.angle_beta   90.00
_cell.angle_gamma   90.00
#
_symmetry.space_group_name_H-M   'P 1'
#
loop_
_entity.id
_entity.type
_entity.pdbx_description
1 polymer ?
#
loop_
_entity_poly.entity_id
_entity_poly.type
_entity_poly.pdbx_seq_one_letter_code
_entity_poly.pdbx_strand_id
1 'polypeptide(L)'
;TIGIIGAVMGLIQVMNNLSDPSKLGHGIAVAFVATIYGVGLANLLFIPLANKLRAVVHAQTQHRMMIIEGIVSIAEGENPRNIETKLQGFLH
;
A
#
# COMPACT_ATOMS: atom_id res chain seq x y z
N THR A 1 1.37 -3.90 12.01
CA THR A 1 1.70 -5.15 12.72
C THR A 1 3.03 -5.05 13.45
N ILE A 2 4.13 -4.60 12.81
CA ILE A 2 5.46 -4.44 13.44
C ILE A 2 5.41 -3.57 14.72
N GLY A 3 4.69 -2.44 14.71
CA GLY A 3 4.57 -1.57 15.90
C GLY A 3 3.87 -2.23 17.10
N ILE A 4 2.88 -3.08 16.84
CA ILE A 4 2.16 -3.82 17.91
C ILE A 4 3.08 -4.89 18.52
N ILE A 5 3.88 -5.58 17.70
CA ILE A 5 4.88 -6.55 18.18
C ILE A 5 5.91 -5.87 19.08
N GLY A 6 6.42 -4.69 18.67
CA GLY A 6 7.35 -3.91 19.49
C GLY A 6 6.75 -3.42 20.82
N ALA A 7 5.47 -3.04 20.81
CA ALA A 7 4.76 -2.67 22.04
C ALA A 7 4.62 -3.86 23.01
N VAL A 8 4.26 -5.04 22.49
CA VAL A 8 4.16 -6.28 23.29
C VAL A 8 5.53 -6.68 23.84
N MET A 9 6.60 -6.59 23.05
CA MET A 9 7.96 -6.87 23.51
C MET A 9 8.40 -5.91 24.64
N GLY A 10 8.10 -4.62 24.53
CA GLY A 10 8.40 -3.65 25.58
C GLY A 10 7.60 -3.91 26.87
N LEU A 11 6.34 -4.33 26.77
CA LEU A 11 5.53 -4.74 27.91
C LEU A 11 6.06 -6.01 28.59
N ILE A 12 6.55 -6.99 27.83
CA ILE A 12 7.18 -8.20 28.38
C ILE A 12 8.43 -7.83 29.19
N GLN A 13 9.24 -6.89 28.69
CA GLN A 13 10.43 -6.41 29.40
C GLN A 13 10.09 -5.67 30.70
N VAL A 14 9.00 -4.91 30.69
CA VAL A 14 8.47 -4.22 31.88
C VAL A 14 7.96 -5.21 32.92
N MET A 15 7.25 -6.26 32.50
CA MET A 15 6.71 -7.30 33.40
C MET A 15 7.82 -8.14 34.03
N ASN A 16 8.91 -8.41 33.29
CA ASN A 16 10.04 -9.20 33.79
C ASN A 16 10.88 -8.47 34.85
N ASN A 17 10.85 -7.12 34.86
CA ASN A 17 11.71 -6.29 35.69
C ASN A 17 10.96 -5.37 36.66
N LEU A 18 9.81 -5.85 37.17
CA LEU A 18 8.90 -5.09 38.04
C LEU A 18 9.53 -4.60 39.36
N SER A 19 10.63 -5.23 39.77
CA SER A 19 11.34 -4.97 41.03
C SER A 19 12.14 -3.66 41.03
N ASP A 20 12.39 -3.06 39.86
CA ASP A 20 13.37 -1.98 39.68
C ASP A 20 12.75 -0.84 38.83
N PRO A 21 12.12 0.18 39.47
CA PRO A 21 11.36 1.24 38.79
C PRO A 21 12.16 2.00 37.72
N SER A 22 13.49 2.10 37.90
CA SER A 22 14.40 2.76 36.96
C SER A 22 14.49 2.04 35.61
N LYS A 23 14.28 0.72 35.57
CA LYS A 23 14.32 -0.09 34.33
C LYS A 23 12.97 -0.16 33.62
N LEU A 24 11.89 0.13 34.35
CA LEU A 24 10.51 0.17 33.85
C LEU A 24 10.32 1.25 32.78
N GLY A 25 10.88 2.45 33.02
CA GLY A 25 10.79 3.57 32.07
C GLY A 25 11.44 3.27 30.71
N HIS A 26 12.53 2.51 30.71
CA HIS A 26 13.24 2.16 29.47
C HIS A 26 12.43 1.20 28.59
N GLY A 27 11.77 0.19 29.19
CA GLY A 27 10.92 -0.76 28.45
C GLY A 27 9.68 -0.10 27.83
N ILE A 28 9.07 0.84 28.55
CA ILE A 28 7.93 1.63 28.05
C ILE A 28 8.36 2.58 26.92
N ALA A 29 9.51 3.24 27.05
CA ALA A 29 10.04 4.12 26.00
C ALA A 29 10.27 3.36 24.69
N VAL A 30 10.85 2.15 24.75
CA VAL A 30 11.06 1.30 23.57
C VAL A 30 9.73 0.89 22.93
N ALA A 31 8.71 0.53 23.71
CA ALA A 31 7.38 0.20 23.20
C ALA A 31 6.75 1.36 22.41
N PHE A 32 6.85 2.58 22.92
CA PHE A 32 6.31 3.76 22.23
C PHE A 32 7.09 4.11 20.97
N VAL A 33 8.42 4.07 21.02
CA VAL A 33 9.28 4.34 19.86
C VAL A 33 8.99 3.32 18.76
N ALA A 34 8.89 2.03 19.09
CA ALA A 34 8.54 0.99 18.11
C ALA A 34 7.15 1.21 17.49
N THR A 35 6.18 1.68 18.27
CA THR A 35 4.83 1.99 17.78
C THR A 35 4.83 3.20 16.84
N ILE A 36 5.55 4.27 17.19
CA ILE A 36 5.69 5.48 16.36
C ILE A 36 6.37 5.14 15.03
N TYR A 37 7.48 4.41 15.05
CA TYR A 37 8.14 4.01 13.81
C TYR A 37 7.27 3.06 12.99
N GLY A 38 6.58 2.11 13.62
CA GLY A 38 5.71 1.17 12.92
C GLY A 38 4.53 1.86 12.22
N VAL A 39 3.77 2.68 12.95
CA VAL A 39 2.60 3.39 12.41
C VAL A 39 3.02 4.51 11.47
N GLY A 40 4.08 5.25 11.83
CA GLY A 40 4.63 6.33 11.03
C GLY A 40 5.11 5.85 9.67
N LEU A 41 5.96 4.81 9.62
CA LEU A 41 6.44 4.25 8.35
C LEU A 41 5.30 3.65 7.52
N ALA A 42 4.33 2.97 8.16
CA ALA A 42 3.17 2.41 7.47
C ALA A 42 2.37 3.48 6.76
N ASN A 43 1.95 4.53 7.47
CA ASN A 43 1.07 5.55 6.92
C ASN A 43 1.79 6.57 6.04
N LEU A 44 3.03 6.93 6.34
CA LEU A 44 3.75 7.96 5.58
C LEU A 44 4.50 7.43 4.37
N LEU A 45 4.95 6.18 4.36
CA LEU A 45 5.76 5.63 3.27
C LEU A 45 5.05 4.48 2.56
N PHE A 46 4.68 3.41 3.29
CA PHE A 46 4.24 2.18 2.64
C PHE A 46 2.87 2.32 1.97
N ILE A 47 1.89 2.97 2.61
CA ILE A 47 0.57 3.21 2.02
C ILE A 47 0.64 4.11 0.77
N PRO A 48 1.27 5.30 0.79
CA PRO A 48 1.35 6.12 -0.42
C PRO A 48 2.17 5.48 -1.53
N LEU A 49 3.23 4.73 -1.20
CA LEU A 49 4.01 3.97 -2.17
C LEU A 49 3.16 2.87 -2.84
N ALA A 50 2.38 2.12 -2.06
CA ALA A 50 1.49 1.08 -2.57
C ALA A 50 0.41 1.69 -3.48
N ASN A 51 -0.18 2.82 -3.10
CA ASN A 51 -1.17 3.53 -3.92
C ASN A 51 -0.55 4.02 -5.23
N LYS A 52 0.68 4.56 -5.19
CA LYS A 52 1.36 5.00 -6.41
C LYS A 52 1.69 3.85 -7.35
N LEU A 53 2.16 2.72 -6.82
CA LEU A 53 2.38 1.50 -7.61
C LEU A 53 1.08 0.99 -8.24
N ARG A 54 -0.01 0.94 -7.46
CA ARG A 54 -1.34 0.56 -7.98
C ARG A 54 -1.81 1.49 -9.10
N ALA A 55 -1.62 2.80 -8.96
CA ALA A 55 -1.98 3.76 -10.00
C ALA A 55 -1.19 3.51 -11.30
N VAL A 56 0.11 3.24 -11.20
CA VAL A 56 0.95 2.90 -12.37
C VAL A 56 0.49 1.61 -13.03
N VAL A 57 0.22 0.57 -12.23
CA VAL A 57 -0.27 -0.72 -12.74
C VAL A 57 -1.64 -0.54 -13.40
N HIS A 58 -2.52 0.28 -12.82
CA HIS A 58 -3.83 0.56 -13.38
C HIS A 58 -3.74 1.25 -14.74
N ALA A 59 -2.92 2.30 -14.87
CA ALA A 59 -2.69 2.98 -16.14
C ALA A 59 -2.12 2.04 -17.22
N GLN A 60 -1.15 1.18 -16.84
CA GLN A 60 -0.61 0.17 -17.77
C GLN A 60 -1.66 -0.87 -18.18
N THR A 61 -2.53 -1.26 -17.25
CA THR A 61 -3.59 -2.24 -17.50
C THR A 61 -4.65 -1.66 -18.43
N GLN A 62 -5.09 -0.41 -18.20
CA GLN A 62 -6.00 0.30 -19.09
C GLN A 62 -5.44 0.43 -20.51
N HIS A 63 -4.17 0.80 -20.65
CA HIS A 63 -3.52 0.91 -21.96
C HIS A 63 -3.45 -0.45 -22.69
N ARG A 64 -3.13 -1.53 -21.97
CA ARG A 64 -3.14 -2.88 -22.55
C ARG A 64 -4.55 -3.33 -22.93
N MET A 65 -5.55 -3.01 -22.10
CA MET A 65 -6.96 -3.32 -22.38
C MET A 65 -7.45 -2.59 -23.63
N MET A 66 -7.12 -1.31 -23.77
CA MET A 66 -7.42 -0.49 -24.97
C MET A 66 -6.84 -1.14 -26.24
N ILE A 67 -5.58 -1.59 -26.21
CA ILE A 67 -4.97 -2.27 -27.36
C ILE A 67 -5.70 -3.57 -27.69
N ILE A 68 -6.00 -4.40 -26.69
CA ILE A 68 -6.69 -5.68 -26.90
C ILE A 68 -8.06 -5.44 -27.51
N GLU A 69 -8.84 -4.52 -26.96
CA GLU A 69 -10.17 -4.18 -27.47
C GLU A 69 -10.09 -3.66 -28.92
N GLY A 70 -9.11 -2.80 -29.22
CA GLY A 70 -8.89 -2.31 -30.58
C GLY A 70 -8.57 -3.42 -31.59
N ILE A 71 -7.72 -4.38 -31.21
CA ILE A 71 -7.38 -5.53 -32.07
C ILE A 71 -8.60 -6.44 -32.27
N VAL A 72 -9.37 -6.70 -31.21
CA VAL A 72 -10.59 -7.53 -31.28
C VAL A 72 -11.63 -6.88 -32.19
N SER A 73 -11.91 -5.59 -32.02
CA SER A 73 -12.85 -4.84 -32.88
C SER A 73 -12.43 -4.83 -34.36
N ILE A 74 -11.13 -4.77 -34.65
CA ILE A 74 -10.61 -4.89 -36.03
C ILE A 74 -10.86 -6.30 -36.59
N ALA A 75 -10.63 -7.34 -35.77
CA ALA A 75 -10.85 -8.73 -36.18
C ALA A 75 -12.34 -9.06 -36.43
N GLU A 76 -13.24 -8.42 -35.67
CA GLU A 76 -14.69 -8.54 -35.86
C GLU A 76 -15.23 -7.72 -37.05
N GLY A 77 -14.39 -6.86 -37.65
CA GLY A 77 -14.79 -6.03 -38.79
C GLY A 77 -15.71 -4.87 -38.42
N GLU A 78 -15.64 -4.37 -37.18
CA GLU A 78 -16.41 -3.21 -36.76
C GLU A 78 -16.05 -1.96 -37.59
N ASN A 79 -17.01 -1.06 -37.78
CA ASN A 79 -16.77 0.19 -38.51
C ASN A 79 -15.71 1.02 -37.76
N PRO A 80 -14.62 1.49 -38.42
CA PRO A 80 -13.53 2.25 -37.79
C PRO A 80 -14.00 3.41 -36.90
N ARG A 81 -15.12 4.05 -37.26
CA ARG A 81 -15.71 5.17 -36.51
C ARG A 81 -16.32 4.74 -35.18
N ASN A 82 -16.87 3.52 -35.10
CA ASN A 82 -17.35 2.94 -33.86
C ASN A 82 -16.17 2.51 -32.97
N ILE A 83 -15.12 1.92 -33.56
CA ILE A 83 -13.89 1.55 -32.85
C ILE A 83 -13.27 2.78 -32.19
N GLU A 84 -13.13 3.89 -32.93
CA GLU A 84 -12.59 5.15 -32.41
C GLU A 84 -13.41 5.67 -31.22
N THR A 85 -14.74 5.63 -31.32
CA THR A 85 -15.64 6.07 -30.23
C THR A 85 -15.48 5.17 -28.99
N LYS A 86 -15.32 3.85 -29.19
CA LYS A 86 -15.14 2.86 -28.11
C LYS A 86 -13.78 3.05 -27.41
N LEU A 87 -12.72 3.30 -28.18
CA LEU A 87 -11.36 3.54 -27.68
C LEU A 87 -11.23 4.90 -26.99
N GLN A 88 -11.96 5.94 -27.43
CA GLN A 88 -12.03 7.23 -26.75
C GLN A 88 -12.55 7.13 -25.31
N GLY A 89 -13.40 6.13 -25.02
CA GLY A 89 -13.86 5.84 -23.66
C GLY A 89 -12.76 5.38 -22.69
N PHE A 90 -11.61 4.91 -23.20
CA PHE A 90 -10.46 4.48 -22.38
C PHE A 90 -9.44 5.61 -22.10
N LEU A 91 -9.61 6.79 -22.71
CA LEU A 91 -8.74 7.96 -22.51
C LEU A 91 -9.15 8.83 -21.30
N HIS A 92 -10.30 8.54 -20.69
CA HIS A 92 -10.82 9.19 -19.48
C HIS A 92 -10.59 8.32 -18.24
#